data_AF-A0A920SBY0-F1
#
_entry.id   AF-A0A920SBY0-F1
#
_cell.length_a   1.000
_cell.length_b   1.000
_cell.length_c   1.000
_cell.angle_alpha   90.00
_cell.angle_beta   90.00
_cell.angle_gamma   90.00
#
_symmetry.space_group_name_H-M   'P 1'
#
loop_
_entity.id
_entity.type
_entity.pdbx_description
1 polymer ?
#
loop_
_entity_poly.entity_id
_entity_poly.type
_entity_poly.pdbx_seq_one_letter_code
_entity_poly.pdbx_strand_id
1 'polypeptide(L)' 'MSEIRPGREVMVVGVGLHPFGRFPDKDLGDLAIESVLPALEDAGVKWKDVAIAYFGHVYYQGMSIGETTLSKLGLLACL' A
#
# COMPACT_ATOMS: atom_id res chain seq x y z
N MET A 1 3.92 -29.62 8.36
CA MET A 1 4.51 -28.29 8.09
C MET A 1 3.54 -27.25 8.61
N SER A 2 3.87 -26.33 9.51
CA SER A 2 5.15 -25.83 10.00
C SER A 2 5.08 -25.63 11.53
N GLU A 3 6.10 -26.09 12.26
CA GLU A 3 6.30 -25.71 13.66
C GLU A 3 6.70 -24.23 13.74
N ILE A 4 6.01 -23.48 14.59
CA ILE A 4 6.17 -22.04 14.73
C ILE A 4 7.10 -21.75 15.91
N ARG A 5 8.14 -20.98 15.61
CA ARG A 5 9.28 -20.60 16.45
C ARG A 5 8.88 -19.50 17.46
N PRO A 6 9.61 -19.30 18.56
CA PRO A 6 9.27 -18.28 19.56
C PRO A 6 9.35 -16.88 18.94
N GLY A 7 8.19 -16.28 18.66
CA GLY A 7 8.00 -14.97 18.04
C GLY A 7 6.53 -14.77 17.65
N ARG A 8 6.12 -13.53 17.32
CA ARG A 8 4.76 -13.28 16.81
C ARG A 8 4.66 -13.83 15.39
N GLU A 9 3.60 -14.58 15.09
CA GLU A 9 3.29 -15.04 13.74
C GLU A 9 2.94 -13.87 12.82
N VAL A 10 3.47 -13.92 11.59
CA VAL A 10 3.25 -12.91 10.56
C VAL A 10 2.87 -13.62 9.27
N MET A 11 1.81 -13.15 8.64
CA MET A 11 1.29 -13.70 7.39
C MET A 11 1.13 -12.59 6.35
N VAL A 12 1.35 -12.92 5.08
CA VAL A 12 0.94 -12.08 3.96
C VAL A 12 -0.47 -12.50 3.58
N VAL A 13 -1.43 -11.60 3.81
CA VAL A 13 -2.86 -11.91 3.63
C VAL A 13 -3.42 -11.47 2.29
N GLY A 14 -2.75 -10.57 1.58
CA GLY A 14 -3.13 -10.19 0.22
C GLY A 14 -2.02 -9.46 -0.52
N VAL A 15 -2.10 -9.47 -1.85
CA VAL A 15 -1.13 -8.83 -2.74
C VAL A 15 -1.83 -8.08 -3.87
N GLY A 16 -1.22 -6.99 -4.34
CA GLY A 16 -1.76 -6.20 -5.44
C GLY A 16 -0.64 -5.50 -6.18
N LEU A 17 -0.83 -5.33 -7.49
CA LEU A 17 0.18 -4.80 -8.38
C LEU A 17 -0.48 -3.99 -9.50
N HIS A 18 0.00 -2.76 -9.67
CA HIS A 18 -0.29 -1.97 -10.85
C HIS A 18 0.52 -2.50 -12.04
N PRO A 19 -0.06 -2.63 -13.26
CA PRO A 19 0.65 -3.12 -14.43
C PRO A 19 1.97 -2.39 -14.70
N PHE A 20 3.01 -3.11 -15.10
CA PHE A 20 4.26 -2.48 -15.48
C PHE A 20 4.13 -1.74 -16.82
N GLY A 21 4.62 -0.51 -16.90
CA GLY A 21 4.53 0.29 -18.10
C GLY A 21 4.95 1.74 -17.92
N ARG A 22 4.72 2.53 -18.95
CA ARG A 22 4.88 4.00 -18.92
C ARG A 22 3.50 4.62 -18.91
N PHE A 23 3.22 5.40 -17.87
CA PHE A 23 1.93 6.05 -17.67
C PHE A 23 2.18 7.56 -17.54
N PRO A 24 2.33 8.28 -18.66
CA PRO A 24 2.65 9.71 -18.63
C PRO A 24 1.53 10.55 -17.98
N ASP A 25 0.30 10.04 -18.01
CA ASP A 25 -0.90 10.70 -17.49
C ASP A 25 -1.25 10.31 -16.05
N LYS A 26 -0.43 9.48 -15.40
CA LYS A 26 -0.65 9.02 -14.02
C LYS A 26 0.46 9.51 -13.10
N ASP A 27 0.08 10.03 -11.95
CA ASP A 27 1.05 10.30 -10.90
C ASP A 27 1.30 9.08 -10.02
N LEU A 28 2.31 9.16 -9.15
CA LEU A 28 2.70 8.05 -8.28
C LEU A 28 1.56 7.60 -7.35
N GLY A 29 0.69 8.52 -6.95
CA GLY A 29 -0.47 8.22 -6.11
C GLY A 29 -1.49 7.37 -6.86
N ASP A 30 -1.72 7.65 -8.14
CA ASP A 30 -2.63 6.88 -8.97
C ASP A 30 -2.11 5.44 -9.16
N LEU A 31 -0.80 5.28 -9.40
CA LEU A 31 -0.14 3.98 -9.49
C LEU A 31 -0.22 3.20 -8.17
N ALA A 32 -0.09 3.90 -7.04
CA ALA A 32 -0.21 3.29 -5.72
C ALA A 32 -1.65 2.84 -5.43
N ILE A 33 -2.66 3.65 -5.76
CA ILE A 33 -4.07 3.29 -5.57
C ILE A 33 -4.43 2.02 -6.36
N GLU A 34 -3.98 1.94 -7.62
CA GLU A 34 -4.23 0.79 -8.48
C GLU A 34 -3.54 -0.50 -8.01
N SER A 35 -2.53 -0.40 -7.14
CA SER A 35 -1.91 -1.57 -6.51
C SER A 35 -2.47 -1.89 -5.12
N VAL A 36 -2.83 -0.88 -4.32
CA VAL A 36 -3.33 -1.05 -2.95
C VAL A 36 -4.77 -1.56 -2.93
N LEU A 37 -5.66 -1.07 -3.80
CA LEU A 37 -7.06 -1.51 -3.80
C LEU A 37 -7.20 -3.02 -4.05
N PRO A 38 -6.53 -3.62 -5.06
CA PRO A 38 -6.54 -5.07 -5.23
C PRO A 38 -5.91 -5.82 -4.05
N ALA A 39 -4.85 -5.28 -3.44
CA ALA A 39 -4.21 -5.92 -2.27
C ALA A 39 -5.15 -6.01 -1.06
N LEU A 40 -5.96 -4.96 -0.83
CA LEU A 40 -6.98 -4.95 0.22
C LEU A 40 -8.13 -5.90 -0.10
N GLU A 41 -8.55 -5.96 -1.37
CA GLU A 41 -9.58 -6.88 -1.84
C GLU A 41 -9.14 -8.34 -1.68
N ASP A 42 -7.93 -8.69 -2.11
CA ASP A 42 -7.33 -10.03 -1.96
C ASP A 42 -7.19 -10.43 -0.48
N ALA A 43 -6.83 -9.46 0.37
CA ALA A 43 -6.77 -9.65 1.81
C ALA A 43 -8.14 -9.75 2.51
N GLY A 44 -9.23 -9.35 1.85
CA GLY A 44 -10.57 -9.30 2.44
C GLY A 44 -10.71 -8.31 3.60
N VAL A 45 -9.84 -7.29 3.67
CA VAL A 45 -9.84 -6.28 4.73
C VAL A 45 -10.20 -4.90 4.19
N LYS A 46 -10.67 -4.02 5.06
CA LYS A 46 -10.91 -2.62 4.70
C LYS A 46 -9.70 -1.79 5.08
N TRP A 47 -9.54 -0.66 4.40
CA TRP A 47 -8.49 0.31 4.73
C TRP A 47 -8.48 0.74 6.21
N LYS A 48 -9.66 0.86 6.83
CA LYS A 48 -9.81 1.21 8.25
C LYS A 48 -9.23 0.17 9.22
N ASP A 49 -8.99 -1.05 8.74
CA ASP A 49 -8.40 -2.14 9.53
C ASP A 49 -6.86 -2.08 9.52
N VAL A 50 -6.27 -1.23 8.66
CA VAL A 50 -4.82 -1.05 8.52
C VAL A 50 -4.32 0.05 9.46
N ALA A 51 -3.55 -0.33 10.48
CA ALA A 51 -3.03 0.61 11.47
C ALA A 51 -1.84 1.45 10.96
N ILE A 52 -1.01 0.88 10.09
CA ILE A 52 0.24 1.50 9.62
C ILE A 52 0.43 1.12 8.16
N ALA A 53 0.84 2.10 7.35
CA ALA A 53 1.29 1.89 5.99
C ALA A 53 2.72 2.41 5.82
N TYR A 54 3.53 1.69 5.05
CA TYR A 54 4.88 2.09 4.69
C TYR A 54 4.95 2.31 3.18
N PHE A 55 5.66 3.36 2.77
CA PHE A 55 5.78 3.74 1.36
C PHE A 55 7.25 3.93 0.99
N GLY A 56 7.71 3.24 -0.05
CA GLY A 56 9.07 3.33 -0.57
C GLY A 56 9.10 3.86 -1.99
N HIS A 57 9.95 4.85 -2.24
CA HIS A 57 10.23 5.38 -3.57
C HIS A 57 11.71 5.75 -3.67
N VAL A 58 12.31 5.60 -4.86
CA VAL A 58 13.76 5.76 -5.05
C VAL A 58 14.11 7.10 -5.72
N TYR A 59 13.30 7.51 -6.70
CA TYR A 59 13.55 8.76 -7.41
C TYR A 59 12.87 9.92 -6.72
N TYR A 60 13.58 11.05 -6.64
CA TYR A 60 13.03 12.24 -6.03
C TYR A 60 11.81 12.74 -6.82
N GLN A 61 10.64 12.68 -6.19
CA GLN A 61 9.37 13.18 -6.75
C GLN A 61 8.74 14.26 -5.84
N GLY A 62 9.56 14.89 -4.98
CA GLY A 62 9.14 15.89 -4.01
C GLY A 62 9.26 15.42 -2.56
N MET A 63 9.11 16.37 -1.64
CA MET A 63 9.05 16.08 -0.19
C MET A 63 7.68 15.47 0.15
N SER A 64 7.64 14.58 1.15
CA SER A 64 6.40 13.99 1.65
C SER A 64 5.57 13.20 0.62
N ILE A 65 6.19 12.66 -0.45
CA ILE A 65 5.45 11.92 -1.48
C ILE A 65 4.70 10.69 -0.91
N GLY A 66 5.24 10.05 0.13
CA GLY A 66 4.54 8.97 0.83
C GLY A 66 3.28 9.46 1.52
N GLU A 67 3.36 10.57 2.25
CA GLU A 67 2.20 11.18 2.91
C GLU A 67 1.16 11.62 1.88
N THR A 68 1.55 12.29 0.80
CA THR A 68 0.61 12.77 -0.22
C THR A 68 -0.04 11.62 -1.00
N THR A 69 0.72 10.57 -1.30
CA THR A 69 0.21 9.34 -1.95
C THR A 69 -0.79 8.62 -1.04
N LEU A 70 -0.43 8.45 0.23
CA LEU A 70 -1.28 7.82 1.23
C LEU A 70 -2.51 8.68 1.56
N SER A 71 -2.39 10.01 1.52
CA SER A 71 -3.52 10.94 1.68
C SER A 71 -4.62 10.68 0.65
N LYS A 72 -4.24 10.38 -0.61
CA LYS A 72 -5.21 10.01 -1.65
C LYS A 72 -5.90 8.66 -1.39
N LEU A 73 -5.25 7.75 -0.65
CA LEU A 73 -5.84 6.49 -0.18
C LEU A 73 -6.79 6.69 1.02
N GLY A 74 -6.93 7.93 1.51
CA GLY A 74 -7.79 8.25 2.65
C GLY A 74 -7.08 8.16 4.00
N LEU A 75 -5.74 8.16 4.05
CA LEU A 75 -4.96 8.09 5.30
C LEU A 75 -5.11 9.35 6.17
N LEU A 76 -5.62 10.47 5.62
CA LEU A 76 -5.92 11.69 6.38
C LEU A 76 -7.31 11.72 7.05
N ALA A 77 -8.13 10.67 6.95
CA ALA A 77 -9.48 10.64 7.53
C ALA A 77 -9.61 9.74 8.78
N CYS A 78 -8.57 9.72 9.62
CA CYS A 78 -8.68 9.27 11.01
C CYS A 78 -8.17 10.37 11.93
N LEU A 79 -8.98 11.43 12.06
CA LEU A 79 -9.13 12.31 13.23
C LEU A 79 -10.47 13.05 13.08
#